data_AF-A0A8T5NKS0-F1
#
_entry.id   AF-A0A8T5NKS0-F1
#
_cell.length_a   1.000
_cell.length_b   1.000
_cell.length_c   1.000
_cell.angle_alpha   90.00
_cell.angle_beta   90.00
_cell.angle_gamma   90.00
#
_symmetry.space_group_name_H-M   'P 1'
#
loop_
_entity.id
_entity.type
_entity.pdbx_description
1 polymer ?
#
loop_
_entity_poly.entity_id
_entity_poly.type
_entity_poly.pdbx_seq_one_letter_code
_entity_poly.pdbx_strand_id
1 'polypeptide(L)'
;MFHPLCSPESLKLTQDDMNKRIRGEPGKEAFVLDVIDKKGMHHCMEIRRRVVQQGDKIMVYGIGRDITEKRKQLEIISSDGSLQRLEIVCKNGEHRIVEIRTKGIKNDDGTIEVFGMAKDLTENILLTGLLMRINWLKP
;
A
#
# COMPACT_ATOMS: atom_id res chain seq x y z
N MET A 1 -2.75 9.25 31.33
CA MET A 1 -4.02 9.17 30.60
C MET A 1 -3.76 8.35 29.35
N PHE A 2 -4.33 7.15 29.22
CA PHE A 2 -4.15 6.32 28.02
C PHE A 2 -4.92 7.00 26.88
N HIS A 3 -4.19 7.56 25.91
CA HIS A 3 -4.79 8.05 24.68
C HIS A 3 -5.50 6.88 23.99
N PRO A 4 -6.70 7.06 23.40
CA PRO A 4 -7.29 6.01 22.58
C PRO A 4 -6.27 5.61 21.50
N LEU A 5 -5.93 4.32 21.47
CA LEU A 5 -4.93 3.75 20.55
C LEU A 5 -5.42 3.73 19.09
N CYS A 6 -6.61 4.27 18.82
CA CYS A 6 -7.23 4.32 17.51
C CYS A 6 -8.22 5.49 17.40
N SER A 7 -8.57 5.88 16.18
CA SER A 7 -9.56 6.92 15.93
C SER A 7 -10.95 6.56 16.48
N PRO A 8 -11.85 7.55 16.75
CA PRO A 8 -13.20 7.26 17.24
C PRO A 8 -14.00 6.29 16.35
N GLU A 9 -13.85 6.42 15.03
CA GLU A 9 -14.47 5.52 14.06
C GLU A 9 -13.92 4.10 14.16
N SER A 10 -12.59 3.96 14.25
CA SER A 10 -11.90 2.68 14.42
C SER A 10 -12.24 2.01 15.74
N LEU A 11 -12.45 2.79 16.81
CA LEU A 11 -12.88 2.30 18.11
C LEU A 11 -14.28 1.68 18.01
N LYS A 12 -15.22 2.39 17.37
CA LYS A 12 -16.59 1.91 17.16
C LYS A 12 -16.60 0.60 16.35
N LEU A 13 -15.85 0.56 15.24
CA LEU A 13 -15.71 -0.64 14.42
C LEU A 13 -15.16 -1.84 15.22
N THR A 14 -14.16 -1.58 16.07
CA THR A 14 -13.54 -2.59 16.92
C THR A 14 -14.51 -3.12 17.98
N GLN A 15 -15.31 -2.24 18.59
CA GLN A 15 -16.33 -2.61 19.58
C GLN A 15 -17.44 -3.44 18.93
N ASP A 16 -17.96 -3.00 17.79
CA ASP A 16 -19.04 -3.68 17.08
C ASP A 16 -18.63 -5.11 16.67
N ASP A 17 -17.44 -5.27 16.07
CA ASP A 17 -16.94 -6.59 15.68
C ASP A 17 -16.62 -7.47 16.90
N MET A 18 -16.19 -6.90 18.03
CA MET A 18 -15.93 -7.66 19.25
C MET A 18 -17.23 -8.17 19.87
N ASN A 19 -18.26 -7.32 19.94
CA ASN A 19 -19.58 -7.67 20.45
C ASN A 19 -20.26 -8.76 19.62
N LYS A 20 -20.09 -8.75 18.28
CA LYS A 20 -20.55 -9.85 17.41
C LYS A 20 -19.86 -11.15 17.77
N ARG A 21 -18.53 -11.15 17.83
CA ARG A 21 -17.75 -12.36 18.11
C ARG A 21 -17.99 -12.95 19.50
N ILE A 22 -18.17 -12.11 20.52
CA ILE A 22 -18.53 -12.56 21.88
C ILE A 22 -19.91 -13.23 21.89
N ARG A 23 -20.86 -12.76 21.07
CA ARG A 23 -22.17 -13.39 20.89
C ARG A 23 -22.14 -14.67 20.04
N GLY A 24 -20.97 -15.09 19.56
CA GLY A 24 -20.83 -16.23 18.66
C GLY A 24 -21.17 -15.93 17.20
N GLU A 25 -21.46 -14.67 16.86
CA GLU A 25 -21.72 -14.24 15.49
C GLU A 25 -20.40 -14.11 14.70
N PRO A 26 -20.41 -14.39 13.39
CA PRO A 26 -19.24 -14.16 12.54
C PRO A 26 -18.90 -12.66 12.51
N GLY A 27 -17.65 -12.34 12.86
CA GLY A 27 -17.07 -11.02 12.68
C GLY A 27 -16.53 -10.81 11.26
N LYS A 28 -16.02 -9.62 10.97
CA LYS A 28 -15.29 -9.34 9.74
C LYS A 28 -14.00 -10.16 9.69
N GLU A 29 -13.68 -10.75 8.54
CA GLU A 29 -12.43 -11.50 8.33
C GLU A 29 -11.20 -10.61 8.47
N ALA A 30 -11.26 -9.42 7.87
CA ALA A 30 -10.25 -8.37 7.97
C ALA A 30 -10.94 -7.00 8.00
N PHE A 31 -10.32 -6.04 8.67
CA PHE A 31 -10.74 -4.64 8.63
C PHE A 31 -9.56 -3.71 8.87
N VAL A 32 -9.64 -2.50 8.33
CA VAL A 32 -8.60 -1.48 8.51
C VAL A 32 -8.97 -0.62 9.71
N LEU A 33 -8.01 -0.42 10.60
CA LEU A 33 -8.08 0.53 11.70
C LEU A 33 -7.09 1.66 11.46
N ASP A 34 -7.48 2.86 11.85
CA ASP A 34 -6.59 3.99 12.05
C ASP A 34 -6.08 3.96 13.50
N VAL A 35 -4.82 3.58 13.67
CA VAL A 35 -4.14 3.36 14.95
C VAL A 35 -3.21 4.52 15.23
N ILE A 36 -3.26 5.04 16.45
CA ILE A 36 -2.50 6.21 16.87
C ILE A 36 -1.37 5.74 17.78
N ASP A 37 -0.12 6.02 17.40
CA ASP A 37 1.04 5.66 18.21
C ASP A 37 1.28 6.65 19.37
N LYS A 38 2.28 6.35 20.22
CA LYS A 38 2.65 7.18 21.38
C LYS A 38 3.13 8.60 21.02
N LYS A 39 3.47 8.85 19.76
CA LYS A 39 3.90 10.17 19.23
C LYS A 39 2.73 10.90 18.54
N GLY A 40 1.53 10.30 18.52
CA GLY A 40 0.36 10.85 17.84
C GLY A 40 0.35 10.60 16.33
N MET A 41 1.24 9.76 15.80
CA MET A 41 1.22 9.44 14.36
C MET A 41 0.15 8.40 14.07
N HIS A 42 -0.56 8.62 12.96
CA HIS A 42 -1.59 7.74 12.46
C HIS A 42 -1.01 6.64 11.56
N HIS A 43 -1.44 5.40 11.80
CA HIS A 43 -1.04 4.21 11.07
C HIS A 43 -2.28 3.46 10.60
N CYS A 44 -2.32 3.10 9.32
CA CYS A 44 -3.36 2.24 8.77
C CYS A 44 -2.99 0.78 9.03
N MET A 45 -3.68 0.12 9.95
CA MET A 45 -3.45 -1.27 10.32
C MET A 45 -4.57 -2.15 9.77
N GLU A 46 -4.25 -3.07 8.86
CA GLU A 46 -5.15 -4.17 8.50
C GLU A 46 -5.11 -5.23 9.61
N ILE A 47 -6.23 -5.40 10.30
CA ILE A 47 -6.36 -6.33 11.41
C ILE A 47 -7.16 -7.55 10.99
N ARG A 48 -6.60 -8.72 11.24
CA ARG A 48 -7.31 -10.00 11.24
C ARG A 48 -7.33 -10.53 12.65
N ARG A 49 -8.49 -10.90 13.18
CA ARG A 49 -8.60 -11.41 14.53
C ARG A 49 -9.55 -12.59 14.66
N ARG A 50 -9.31 -13.39 15.69
CA ARG A 50 -10.19 -14.47 16.14
C ARG A 50 -10.39 -14.38 17.64
N VAL A 51 -11.58 -14.80 18.08
CA VAL A 51 -11.89 -14.97 19.50
C VAL A 51 -11.73 -16.44 19.83
N VAL A 52 -11.07 -16.74 20.95
CA VAL A 52 -10.83 -18.09 21.45
C VAL A 52 -11.29 -18.13 22.90
N GLN A 53 -12.13 -19.10 23.23
CA GLN A 53 -12.52 -19.36 24.62
C GLN A 53 -11.53 -20.35 25.24
N GLN A 54 -10.95 -19.98 26.38
CA GLN A 54 -10.04 -20.82 27.15
C GLN A 54 -10.56 -20.92 28.59
N GLY A 55 -11.30 -21.99 28.87
CA GLY A 55 -12.08 -22.12 30.11
C GLY A 55 -13.10 -21.00 30.22
N ASP A 56 -13.07 -20.28 31.34
CA ASP A 56 -13.98 -19.16 31.63
C ASP A 56 -13.52 -17.82 31.04
N LYS A 57 -12.40 -17.81 30.30
CA LYS A 57 -11.83 -16.58 29.72
C LYS A 57 -12.05 -16.52 28.22
N ILE A 58 -12.43 -15.34 27.75
CA ILE A 58 -12.47 -15.00 26.32
C ILE A 58 -11.16 -14.29 25.98
N MET A 59 -10.40 -14.86 25.03
CA MET A 59 -9.17 -14.26 24.52
C MET A 59 -9.33 -13.84 23.06
N VAL A 60 -8.64 -12.76 22.68
CA VAL A 60 -8.62 -12.26 21.30
C VAL A 60 -7.20 -12.38 20.76
N TYR A 61 -7.04 -13.14 19.67
CA TYR A 61 -5.80 -13.19 18.92
C TYR A 61 -5.95 -12.38 17.65
N GLY A 62 -5.08 -11.38 17.46
CA GLY A 62 -5.06 -10.53 16.28
C GLY A 62 -3.69 -10.50 15.64
N ILE A 63 -3.66 -10.48 14.31
CA ILE A 63 -2.49 -10.11 13.53
C ILE A 63 -2.81 -8.76 12.90
N GLY A 64 -1.93 -7.78 13.15
CA GLY A 64 -2.00 -6.48 12.52
C GLY A 64 -0.90 -6.34 11.48
N ARG A 65 -1.28 -5.99 10.25
CA ARG A 65 -0.37 -5.65 9.17
C ARG A 65 -0.42 -4.14 8.94
N ASP A 66 0.71 -3.47 9.08
CA ASP A 66 0.82 -2.08 8.68
C ASP A 66 0.72 -1.96 7.16
N ILE A 67 -0.24 -1.16 6.70
CA ILE A 67 -0.49 -0.87 5.29
C ILE A 67 -0.43 0.63 5.00
N THR A 68 0.10 1.44 5.92
CA THR A 68 0.16 2.91 5.82
C THR A 68 0.86 3.34 4.53
N GLU A 69 2.05 2.81 4.29
CA GLU A 69 2.85 3.15 3.11
C GLU A 69 2.17 2.67 1.82
N LYS A 70 1.61 1.46 1.83
CA LYS A 70 0.86 0.92 0.70
C LYS A 70 -0.35 1.78 0.34
N ARG A 71 -1.10 2.27 1.34
CA ARG A 71 -2.25 3.16 1.15
C ARG A 71 -1.83 4.50 0.55
N LYS A 72 -0.79 5.13 1.09
CA LYS A 72 -0.23 6.39 0.56
C LYS A 72 0.21 6.25 -0.90
N GLN A 73 0.91 5.17 -1.23
CA GLN A 73 1.33 4.89 -2.60
C GLN A 73 0.15 4.73 -3.55
N LEU A 74 -0.90 4.01 -3.14
CA LEU A 74 -2.11 3.85 -3.95
C LEU A 74 -2.85 5.17 -4.14
N GLU A 75 -2.91 6.03 -3.12
CA GLU A 75 -3.50 7.36 -3.22
C GLU A 75 -2.74 8.23 -4.22
N ILE A 76 -1.41 8.29 -4.13
CA ILE A 76 -0.56 9.00 -5.09
C ILE A 76 -0.79 8.50 -6.52
N ILE A 77 -0.78 7.18 -6.70
CA ILE A 77 -1.02 6.55 -8.00
C ILE A 77 -2.42 6.90 -8.53
N SER A 78 -3.43 6.99 -7.67
CA SER A 78 -4.80 7.32 -8.07
C SER A 78 -5.01 8.80 -8.45
N SER A 79 -4.37 9.72 -7.72
CA SER A 79 -4.55 11.16 -7.91
C SER A 79 -3.71 11.67 -9.08
N ASP A 80 -2.39 11.46 -9.02
CA ASP A 80 -1.44 12.10 -9.95
C ASP A 80 -0.81 11.10 -10.93
N GLY A 81 -1.00 9.81 -10.69
CA GLY A 81 -0.21 8.76 -11.32
C GLY A 81 1.23 8.75 -10.79
N SER A 82 1.99 7.74 -11.21
CA SER A 82 3.42 7.67 -10.92
C SER A 82 4.20 7.47 -12.21
N LEU A 83 5.33 8.16 -12.34
CA LEU A 83 6.28 7.97 -13.43
C LEU A 83 7.60 7.50 -12.80
N GLN A 84 8.06 6.32 -13.18
CA GLN A 84 9.25 5.70 -12.63
C GLN A 84 10.16 5.23 -13.75
N ARG A 85 11.48 5.42 -13.61
CA ARG A 85 12.47 4.83 -14.50
C ARG A 85 13.17 3.70 -13.77
N LEU A 86 13.10 2.51 -14.35
CA LEU A 86 13.61 1.29 -13.76
C LEU A 86 14.49 0.57 -14.77
N GLU A 87 15.53 -0.08 -14.26
CA GLU A 87 16.25 -1.10 -14.99
C GLU A 87 15.55 -2.44 -14.77
N ILE A 88 15.17 -3.11 -15.86
CA ILE A 88 14.56 -4.44 -15.84
C ILE A 88 15.51 -5.45 -16.48
N VAL A 89 15.47 -6.68 -15.97
CA VAL A 89 16.18 -7.82 -16.56
C VAL A 89 15.17 -8.68 -17.30
N CYS A 90 15.32 -8.76 -18.62
CA CYS A 90 14.49 -9.58 -19.49
C CYS A 90 14.78 -11.07 -19.27
N LYS A 91 13.87 -11.95 -19.72
CA LYS A 91 14.02 -13.42 -19.58
C LYS A 91 15.31 -13.98 -20.21
N ASN A 92 15.84 -13.31 -21.23
CA ASN A 92 17.08 -13.63 -21.91
C ASN A 92 18.34 -13.05 -21.23
N GLY A 93 18.18 -12.37 -20.08
CA GLY A 93 19.28 -11.72 -19.36
C GLY A 93 19.63 -10.32 -19.87
N GLU A 94 18.95 -9.78 -20.90
CA GLU A 94 19.17 -8.41 -21.34
C GLU A 94 18.66 -7.41 -20.30
N HIS A 95 19.46 -6.37 -20.04
CA HIS A 95 19.07 -5.25 -19.21
C HIS A 95 18.43 -4.16 -20.07
N ARG A 96 17.26 -3.67 -19.67
CA ARG A 96 16.54 -2.59 -20.35
C ARG A 96 16.15 -1.50 -19.39
N ILE A 97 16.23 -0.25 -19.85
CA ILE A 97 15.75 0.89 -19.07
C ILE A 97 14.34 1.20 -19.55
N VAL A 98 13.36 1.05 -18.66
CA VAL A 98 11.96 1.32 -18.95
C VAL A 98 11.45 2.49 -18.12
N GLU A 99 10.70 3.36 -18.77
CA GLU A 99 9.86 4.34 -18.10
C GLU A 99 8.47 3.76 -17.94
N ILE A 100 8.07 3.54 -16.69
CA ILE A 100 6.76 3.02 -16.32
C ILE A 100 5.92 4.18 -15.83
N ARG A 101 4.80 4.40 -16.51
CA ARG A 101 3.74 5.29 -16.05
C ARG A 101 2.60 4.46 -15.49
N THR A 102 2.28 4.64 -14.22
CA THR A 102 1.10 4.01 -13.60
C THR A 102 0.04 5.05 -13.30
N LYS A 103 -1.23 4.69 -13.45
CA LYS A 103 -2.36 5.49 -13.00
C LYS A 103 -3.38 4.60 -12.31
N GLY A 104 -3.82 5.01 -11.14
CA GLY A 104 -4.91 4.38 -10.41
C GLY A 104 -6.23 4.96 -10.88
N ILE A 105 -7.23 4.12 -11.07
CA ILE A 105 -8.61 4.52 -11.28
C ILE A 105 -9.39 4.02 -10.06
N LYS A 106 -10.02 4.95 -9.34
CA LYS A 106 -10.86 4.63 -8.18
C LYS A 106 -12.27 4.33 -8.68
N ASN A 107 -12.77 3.15 -8.37
CA ASN A 107 -14.12 2.70 -8.69
C ASN A 107 -15.13 3.19 -7.65
N ASP A 108 -16.42 3.12 -7.99
CA ASP A 108 -17.53 3.52 -7.11
C ASP A 108 -17.61 2.70 -5.81
N ASP A 109 -17.17 1.44 -5.85
CA ASP A 109 -17.07 0.54 -4.70
C ASP A 109 -15.86 0.81 -3.78
N GLY A 110 -15.03 1.80 -4.15
CA GLY A 110 -13.82 2.19 -3.42
C GLY A 110 -12.59 1.35 -3.74
N THR A 111 -12.66 0.40 -4.67
CA THR A 111 -11.47 -0.31 -5.18
C THR A 111 -10.62 0.61 -6.07
N ILE A 112 -9.31 0.34 -6.15
CA ILE A 112 -8.39 1.08 -7.01
C ILE A 112 -7.77 0.10 -8.01
N GLU A 113 -8.08 0.28 -9.28
CA GLU A 113 -7.45 -0.45 -10.38
C GLU A 113 -6.22 0.31 -10.86
N VAL A 114 -5.07 -0.37 -10.96
CA VAL A 114 -3.80 0.24 -11.38
C VAL A 114 -3.52 -0.14 -12.83
N PHE A 115 -3.52 0.86 -13.71
CA PHE A 115 -3.13 0.72 -15.11
C PHE A 115 -1.68 1.18 -15.29
N GLY A 116 -0.89 0.38 -16.01
CA GLY A 116 0.51 0.66 -16.29
C GLY A 116 0.81 0.72 -17.79
N MET A 117 1.58 1.71 -18.21
CA MET A 117 2.23 1.73 -19.54
C MET A 117 3.73 1.72 -19.33
N ALA A 118 4.42 0.83 -20.04
CA ALA A 118 5.87 0.76 -20.04
C ALA A 118 6.41 1.22 -21.40
N LYS A 119 7.38 2.11 -21.38
CA LYS A 119 8.10 2.59 -22.57
C LYS A 119 9.57 2.23 -22.43
N ASP A 120 10.10 1.49 -23.41
CA ASP A 120 11.53 1.19 -23.49
C ASP A 120 12.29 2.48 -23.88
N LEU A 121 13.28 2.85 -23.07
CA LEU A 121 14.14 4.01 -23.25
C LEU A 121 15.59 3.63 -23.53
N THR A 122 15.91 2.34 -23.63
CA THR A 122 17.29 1.85 -23.71
C THR A 122 18.06 2.51 -24.86
N GLU A 123 17.51 2.48 -26.07
CA GLU A 123 18.13 3.13 -27.23
C GLU A 123 18.20 4.66 -27.10
N ASN A 124 17.13 5.30 -26.61
CA ASN A 124 17.09 6.75 -26.44
C ASN A 124 18.17 7.25 -25.48
N ILE A 125 18.42 6.52 -24.39
CA ILE A 125 19.45 6.89 -23.40
C ILE A 125 20.85 6.67 -23.98
N LEU A 126 21.08 5.55 -24.66
CA LEU A 126 22.36 5.28 -25.33
C LEU A 126 22.68 6.34 -26.40
N LEU A 127 21.69 6.68 -27.24
CA LEU A 127 21.81 7.72 -28.26
C LEU A 127 22.06 9.10 -27.64
N THR A 128 21.36 9.45 -26.55
CA THR A 128 21.60 10.71 -25.83
C THR A 128 23.02 10.78 -25.26
N GLY A 129 23.50 9.69 -24.65
CA GLY A 129 24.87 9.61 -24.14
C GLY A 129 25.93 9.72 -25.24
N LEU A 130 25.69 9.10 -26.40
CA LEU A 130 26.54 9.20 -27.59
C LEU A 130 26.54 10.63 -28.17
N LEU A 131 25.37 11.26 -28.31
CA LEU A 131 25.22 12.63 -28.83
C LEU A 131 25.88 13.67 -27.93
N MET A 132 25.79 13.51 -26.61
CA MET A 132 26.56 14.33 -25.68
C MET A 132 28.05 14.16 -25.97
N ARG A 133 28.58 12.93 -25.98
CA ARG A 133 30.01 12.67 -26.26
C ARG A 133 30.51 13.28 -27.57
N ILE A 134 29.71 13.24 -28.64
CA ILE A 134 30.08 13.82 -29.94
C ILE A 134 30.10 15.35 -29.90
N ASN A 135 29.17 15.99 -29.19
CA ASN A 135 29.15 17.46 -29.06
C ASN A 135 30.31 18.02 -28.23
N TRP A 136 30.87 17.23 -27.31
CA TRP A 136 32.10 17.59 -26.56
C TRP A 136 33.39 17.41 -27.38
N LEU A 137 33.33 16.79 -28.55
CA LEU A 137 34.48 16.54 -29.45
C LEU A 137 34.51 17.49 -30.66
N LYS A 138 33.61 18.47 -30.73
CA LYS A 138 33.69 19.55 -31.73
C LYS A 138 34.63 20.65 -31.20
N PRO A 139 35.63 21.08 -32.00
CA PRO A 139 36.58 22.12 -31.61
C PRO A 139 35.92 23.50 -31.45
#